data_AF-A0A1W6ZD62-F1
#
_entry.id   AF-A0A1W6ZD62-F1
#
_cell.length_a   1.000
_cell.length_b   1.000
_cell.length_c   1.000
_cell.angle_alpha   90.00
_cell.angle_beta   90.00
_cell.angle_gamma   90.00
#
_symmetry.space_group_name_H-M   'P 1'
#
loop_
_entity.id
_entity.type
_entity.pdbx_description
1 polymer ?
#
loop_
_entity_poly.entity_id
_entity_poly.type
_entity_poly.pdbx_seq_one_letter_code
_entity_poly.pdbx_strand_id
1 'polypeptide(L)'
;MHEDATSAKTSRTPFWRRMWGAAAGALGLGLALAPPAPVQAQAAVPQHWISYAQLVSNQFQAWLADPANEAVVRLHERMQQRVLESNGSPAAPVIVRVWVSNAGVVERVTFDTLGDAQSDQDLRTVLTAQPLSEPPPSDMRQPMVLRLKLDFAT
;
A
#
# COMPACT_ATOMS: atom_id res chain seq x y z
N MET A 1 -27.05 -44.57 -8.61
CA MET A 1 -26.02 -44.06 -9.53
C MET A 1 -25.10 -43.19 -8.70
N HIS A 2 -23.83 -43.60 -8.64
CA HIS A 2 -22.67 -42.79 -8.21
C HIS A 2 -22.69 -41.45 -8.98
N GLU A 3 -22.15 -40.33 -8.51
CA GLU A 3 -20.72 -40.11 -8.24
C GLU A 3 -20.48 -38.96 -7.24
N ASP A 4 -19.60 -39.25 -6.29
CA ASP A 4 -18.87 -38.33 -5.44
C ASP A 4 -18.00 -37.35 -6.23
N ALA A 5 -18.03 -36.07 -5.83
CA ALA A 5 -16.92 -35.14 -6.06
C ALA A 5 -16.57 -34.48 -4.71
N THR A 6 -15.64 -35.13 -4.02
CA THR A 6 -14.89 -34.62 -2.87
C THR A 6 -13.94 -33.49 -3.27
N SER A 7 -13.64 -32.62 -2.29
CA SER A 7 -12.44 -31.76 -2.17
C SER A 7 -12.52 -30.40 -2.90
N ALA A 8 -12.15 -29.24 -2.33
CA ALA A 8 -11.32 -28.96 -1.17
C ALA A 8 -11.73 -27.64 -0.50
N LYS A 9 -11.77 -27.68 0.83
CA LYS A 9 -11.96 -26.53 1.73
C LYS A 9 -10.59 -25.90 1.98
N THR A 10 -10.37 -24.66 1.52
CA THR A 10 -9.16 -23.91 1.89
C THR A 10 -9.54 -22.53 2.40
N SER A 11 -9.70 -22.46 3.72
CA SER A 11 -9.79 -21.21 4.48
C SER A 11 -8.39 -20.58 4.55
N ARG A 12 -8.25 -19.33 4.14
CA ARG A 12 -7.03 -18.53 4.34
C ARG A 12 -7.32 -17.39 5.29
N THR A 13 -7.29 -17.71 6.58
CA THR A 13 -7.27 -16.74 7.68
C THR A 13 -5.98 -15.90 7.65
N PRO A 14 -6.06 -14.56 7.80
CA PRO A 14 -4.89 -13.69 7.92
C PRO A 14 -4.21 -13.86 9.29
N PHE A 15 -3.06 -14.54 9.31
CA PHE A 15 -2.22 -14.88 10.48
C PHE A 15 -1.30 -13.73 10.94
N TRP A 16 -1.78 -12.49 10.98
CA TRP A 16 -0.97 -11.37 11.48
C TRP A 16 -1.83 -10.52 12.37
N ARG A 17 -1.88 -10.89 13.66
CA ARG A 17 -2.15 -10.04 14.85
C ARG A 17 -2.63 -10.93 15.98
N ARG A 18 -1.68 -11.47 16.75
CA ARG A 18 -1.80 -11.71 18.20
C ARG A 18 -0.60 -12.52 18.65
N MET A 19 0.43 -11.82 19.13
CA MET A 19 1.23 -12.23 20.28
C MET A 19 2.21 -11.10 20.62
N TRP A 20 1.66 -9.98 21.09
CA TRP A 20 2.34 -9.08 22.01
C TRP A 20 1.49 -9.12 23.28
N GLY A 21 2.02 -9.70 24.36
CA GLY A 21 1.29 -9.79 25.62
C GLY A 21 1.84 -10.82 26.60
N ALA A 22 2.74 -10.34 27.46
CA ALA A 22 3.00 -10.79 28.83
C ALA A 22 3.56 -12.21 29.04
N ALA A 23 4.89 -12.31 29.09
CA ALA A 23 5.55 -13.25 29.99
C ALA A 23 5.47 -12.67 31.43
N ALA A 24 4.51 -13.16 32.21
CA ALA A 24 4.41 -12.85 33.63
C ALA A 24 4.95 -14.02 34.46
N GLY A 25 6.05 -13.76 35.18
CA GLY A 25 6.22 -14.23 36.56
C GLY A 25 7.00 -15.53 36.79
N ALA A 26 8.33 -15.42 36.94
CA ALA A 26 9.08 -16.19 37.92
C ALA A 26 10.53 -15.66 38.05
N LEU A 27 10.76 -14.64 38.87
CA LEU A 27 12.08 -14.32 39.44
C LEU A 27 11.79 -13.76 40.85
N GLY A 28 12.23 -14.36 41.96
CA GLY A 28 13.54 -14.97 42.15
C GLY A 28 14.57 -13.86 42.29
N LEU A 29 14.76 -13.38 43.52
CA LEU A 29 15.68 -12.30 43.90
C LEU A 29 17.09 -12.53 43.32
N GLY A 30 17.53 -11.64 42.43
CA GLY A 30 18.90 -11.59 41.91
C GLY A 30 19.13 -10.30 41.13
N LEU A 31 19.62 -9.26 41.80
CA LEU A 31 19.97 -7.96 41.21
C LEU A 31 21.23 -8.11 40.34
N ALA A 32 21.05 -8.48 39.07
CA ALA A 32 22.08 -8.34 38.04
C ALA A 32 21.76 -7.12 37.16
N LEU A 33 22.59 -6.08 37.25
CA LEU A 33 22.53 -4.91 36.38
C LEU A 33 22.97 -5.32 34.96
N ALA A 34 22.02 -5.66 34.09
CA ALA A 34 22.29 -5.86 32.67
C ALA A 34 22.46 -4.49 31.97
N PRO A 35 23.50 -4.30 31.13
CA PRO A 35 23.63 -3.07 30.36
C PRO A 35 22.46 -2.93 29.37
N PRO A 36 21.96 -1.70 29.12
CA PRO A 36 20.92 -1.48 28.12
C PRO A 36 21.44 -1.92 26.74
N ALA A 37 20.68 -2.77 26.06
CA ALA A 37 20.99 -3.16 24.69
C ALA A 37 21.03 -1.91 23.79
N PRO A 38 21.97 -1.82 22.83
CA PRO A 38 22.03 -0.70 21.91
C PRO A 38 20.74 -0.63 21.10
N VAL A 39 20.05 0.50 21.18
CA VAL A 39 18.94 0.84 20.29
C VAL A 39 19.52 0.93 18.88
N GLN A 40 19.13 0.01 17.99
CA GLN A 40 19.55 0.06 16.59
C GLN A 40 18.95 1.33 15.98
N ALA A 41 19.79 2.34 15.74
CA ALA A 41 19.39 3.54 15.04
C ALA A 41 18.82 3.15 13.67
N GLN A 42 17.58 3.52 13.40
CA GLN A 42 16.99 3.35 12.08
C GLN A 42 17.83 4.19 11.11
N ALA A 43 18.49 3.55 10.14
CA ALA A 43 19.33 4.24 9.17
C ALA A 43 18.49 5.33 8.48
N ALA A 44 19.01 6.56 8.46
CA ALA A 44 18.33 7.68 7.83
C ALA A 44 18.12 7.39 6.34
N VAL A 45 16.92 7.67 5.84
CA VAL A 45 16.59 7.52 4.41
C VAL A 45 17.34 8.60 3.62
N PRO A 46 18.08 8.25 2.55
CA PRO A 46 18.76 9.22 1.70
C PRO A 46 17.81 10.26 1.09
N GLN A 47 18.24 11.52 1.01
CA GLN A 47 17.41 12.63 0.51
C GLN A 47 16.96 12.43 -0.95
N HIS A 48 17.83 11.90 -1.82
CA HIS A 48 17.48 11.67 -3.22
C HIS A 48 16.37 10.61 -3.39
N TRP A 49 16.23 9.67 -2.46
CA TRP A 49 15.09 8.74 -2.45
C TRP A 49 13.78 9.45 -2.09
N ILE A 50 13.83 10.41 -1.16
CA ILE A 50 12.67 11.21 -0.76
C ILE A 50 12.22 12.08 -1.93
N SER A 51 13.15 12.76 -2.62
CA SER A 51 12.85 13.56 -3.81
C SER A 51 12.22 12.72 -4.92
N TYR A 52 12.77 11.53 -5.18
CA TYR A 52 12.18 10.62 -6.16
C TYR A 52 10.77 10.17 -5.76
N ALA A 53 10.55 9.82 -4.48
CA ALA A 53 9.23 9.42 -3.99
C ALA A 53 8.19 10.55 -4.11
N GLN A 54 8.60 11.80 -3.89
CA GLN A 54 7.74 12.96 -4.10
C GLN A 54 7.40 13.18 -5.58
N LEU A 55 8.39 13.07 -6.47
CA LEU A 55 8.20 13.15 -7.92
C LEU A 55 7.20 12.09 -8.41
N VAL A 56 7.36 10.84 -7.97
CA VAL A 56 6.44 9.76 -8.34
C VAL A 56 5.06 9.96 -7.74
N SER A 57 4.96 10.40 -6.48
CA SER A 57 3.68 10.72 -5.86
C SER A 57 2.92 11.78 -6.65
N ASN A 58 3.61 12.86 -7.05
CA ASN A 58 3.01 13.94 -7.82
C ASN A 58 2.55 13.47 -9.20
N GLN A 59 3.33 12.63 -9.88
CA GLN A 59 2.92 12.04 -11.16
C GLN A 59 1.69 11.15 -11.01
N PHE A 60 1.66 10.26 -10.02
CA PHE A 60 0.49 9.42 -9.78
C PHE A 60 -0.74 10.24 -9.42
N GLN A 61 -0.60 11.31 -8.64
CA GLN A 61 -1.70 12.23 -8.35
C GLN A 61 -2.18 12.94 -9.63
N ALA A 62 -1.28 13.34 -10.53
CA ALA A 62 -1.66 13.94 -11.80
C ALA A 62 -2.40 12.95 -12.71
N TRP A 63 -1.96 11.69 -12.78
CA TRP A 63 -2.67 10.65 -13.55
C TRP A 63 -4.03 10.32 -12.96
N LEU A 64 -4.12 10.27 -11.63
CA LEU A 64 -5.39 10.10 -10.92
C LEU A 64 -6.31 11.31 -11.07
N ALA A 65 -5.82 12.48 -11.47
CA ALA A 65 -6.62 13.66 -11.71
C ALA A 65 -7.03 13.83 -13.19
N ASP A 66 -6.57 12.96 -14.09
CA ASP A 66 -6.80 13.11 -15.54
C ASP A 66 -8.21 12.64 -15.95
N PRO A 67 -9.12 13.56 -16.33
CA PRO A 67 -10.48 13.19 -16.75
C PRO A 67 -10.54 12.53 -18.13
N ALA A 68 -9.44 12.55 -18.91
CA ALA A 68 -9.39 11.85 -20.20
C ALA A 68 -9.25 10.32 -20.02
N ASN A 69 -8.88 9.85 -18.83
CA ASN A 69 -8.75 8.44 -18.52
C ASN A 69 -10.06 7.88 -17.95
N GLU A 70 -10.71 6.98 -18.69
CA GLU A 70 -11.98 6.37 -18.27
C GLU A 70 -11.90 5.60 -16.95
N ALA A 71 -10.76 4.99 -16.61
CA ALA A 71 -10.57 4.29 -15.35
C ALA A 71 -10.53 5.29 -14.17
N VAL A 72 -9.99 6.48 -14.40
CA VAL A 72 -10.01 7.57 -13.40
C VAL A 72 -11.43 8.05 -13.17
N VAL A 73 -12.21 8.26 -14.24
CA VAL A 73 -13.62 8.69 -14.14
C VAL A 73 -14.43 7.69 -13.31
N ARG A 74 -14.34 6.39 -13.64
CA ARG A 74 -15.03 5.33 -12.88
C ARG A 74 -14.59 5.27 -11.42
N LEU A 75 -13.29 5.40 -11.17
CA LEU A 75 -12.74 5.42 -9.82
C LEU A 75 -13.32 6.59 -9.00
N HIS A 76 -13.38 7.79 -9.59
CA HIS A 76 -13.94 8.98 -8.96
C HIS A 76 -15.43 8.85 -8.66
N GLU A 77 -16.23 8.38 -9.60
CA GLU A 77 -17.67 8.12 -9.39
C GLU A 77 -17.88 7.15 -8.22
N ARG A 78 -17.09 6.07 -8.16
CA ARG A 78 -17.19 5.09 -7.09
C ARG A 78 -16.77 5.64 -5.73
N MET A 79 -15.73 6.48 -5.67
CA MET A 79 -15.32 7.15 -4.43
C MET A 79 -16.38 8.16 -3.98
N GLN A 80 -16.97 8.93 -4.90
CA GLN A 80 -18.05 9.86 -4.60
C GLN A 80 -19.27 9.12 -4.04
N GLN A 81 -19.67 8.01 -4.66
CA GLN A 81 -20.76 7.18 -4.17
C GLN A 81 -20.50 6.65 -2.76
N ARG A 82 -19.26 6.24 -2.47
CA ARG A 82 -18.87 5.80 -1.12
C ARG A 82 -18.99 6.92 -0.07
N VAL A 83 -18.62 8.14 -0.43
CA VAL A 83 -18.76 9.29 0.48
C VAL A 83 -20.24 9.54 0.80
N LEU A 84 -21.14 9.37 -0.18
CA LEU A 84 -22.59 9.45 0.06
C LEU A 84 -23.07 8.33 0.99
N GLU A 85 -22.59 7.10 0.77
CA GLU A 85 -22.88 5.93 1.61
C GLU A 85 -22.34 6.07 3.05
N SER A 86 -21.23 6.81 3.23
CA SER A 86 -20.56 7.01 4.52
C SER A 86 -21.03 8.27 5.28
N ASN A 87 -22.15 8.88 4.88
CA ASN A 87 -22.67 10.14 5.44
C ASN A 87 -21.66 11.31 5.33
N GLY A 88 -20.95 11.41 4.22
CA GLY A 88 -20.00 12.50 3.95
C GLY A 88 -18.61 12.29 4.53
N SER A 89 -18.28 11.10 5.03
CA SER A 89 -16.94 10.84 5.55
C SER A 89 -15.93 10.69 4.39
N PRO A 90 -14.84 11.48 4.37
CA PRO A 90 -13.89 11.48 3.26
C PRO A 90 -13.17 10.13 3.16
N ALA A 91 -12.81 9.73 1.93
CA ALA A 91 -12.02 8.53 1.71
C ALA A 91 -10.65 8.65 2.40
N ALA A 92 -10.26 7.61 3.13
CA ALA A 92 -8.92 7.54 3.71
C ALA A 92 -7.86 7.48 2.60
N PRO A 93 -6.69 8.10 2.79
CA PRO A 93 -5.59 7.98 1.83
C PRO A 93 -5.18 6.52 1.63
N VAL A 94 -4.86 6.15 0.39
CA VAL A 94 -4.47 4.80 0.02
C VAL A 94 -2.95 4.67 0.13
N ILE A 95 -2.49 3.63 0.84
CA ILE A 95 -1.07 3.29 0.91
C ILE A 95 -0.76 2.32 -0.22
N VAL A 96 0.10 2.76 -1.14
CA VAL A 96 0.49 2.00 -2.32
C VAL A 96 1.96 1.60 -2.22
N ARG A 97 2.26 0.34 -2.50
CA ARG A 97 3.62 -0.19 -2.62
C ARG A 97 3.91 -0.46 -4.08
N VAL A 98 5.00 0.09 -4.57
CA VAL A 98 5.32 0.14 -6.00
C VAL A 98 6.70 -0.43 -6.25
N TRP A 99 6.79 -1.28 -7.26
CA TRP A 99 8.06 -1.76 -7.82
C TRP A 99 8.22 -1.15 -9.21
N VAL A 100 9.41 -0.59 -9.46
CA VAL A 100 9.72 0.17 -10.66
C VAL A 100 10.99 -0.40 -11.25
N SER A 101 10.99 -0.70 -12.55
CA SER A 101 12.18 -1.15 -13.26
C SER A 101 13.21 -0.03 -13.38
N ASN A 102 14.45 -0.38 -13.75
CA ASN A 102 15.49 0.62 -14.01
C ASN A 102 15.17 1.54 -15.21
N ALA A 103 14.11 1.25 -15.98
CA ALA A 103 13.60 2.09 -17.06
C ALA A 103 12.43 3.00 -16.62
N GLY A 104 12.06 3.02 -15.34
CA GLY A 104 10.92 3.80 -14.85
C GLY A 104 9.55 3.15 -15.08
N VAL A 105 9.51 1.90 -15.56
CA VAL A 105 8.25 1.17 -15.78
C VAL A 105 7.75 0.60 -14.47
N VAL A 106 6.48 0.81 -14.14
CA VAL A 106 5.85 0.22 -12.96
C VAL A 106 5.56 -1.26 -13.21
N GLU A 107 6.32 -2.15 -12.57
CA GLU A 107 6.20 -3.61 -12.77
C GLU A 107 5.18 -4.25 -11.82
N ARG A 108 4.97 -3.64 -10.65
CA ARG A 108 4.04 -4.16 -9.65
C ARG A 108 3.50 -3.04 -8.78
N VAL A 109 2.21 -3.16 -8.48
CA VAL A 109 1.50 -2.27 -7.56
C VAL A 109 0.66 -3.11 -6.60
N THR A 110 0.83 -2.88 -5.30
CA THR A 110 0.01 -3.50 -4.24
C THR A 110 -0.50 -2.45 -3.26
N PHE A 111 -1.74 -2.58 -2.82
CA PHE A 111 -2.42 -1.71 -1.87
C PHE A 111 -3.53 -2.50 -1.18
N ASP A 112 -4.03 -1.99 -0.06
CA ASP A 112 -5.21 -2.55 0.60
C ASP A 112 -6.44 -2.31 -0.27
N THR A 113 -7.30 -3.32 -0.40
CA THR A 113 -8.51 -3.21 -1.24
C THR A 113 -9.28 -1.94 -0.93
N LEU A 114 -9.71 -1.27 -1.98
CA LEU A 114 -10.63 -0.16 -1.87
C LEU A 114 -12.00 -0.67 -1.40
N GLY A 115 -12.32 -1.96 -1.50
CA GLY A 115 -13.61 -2.52 -1.07
C GLY A 115 -14.52 -2.93 -2.23
N ASP A 116 -14.07 -2.73 -3.47
CA ASP A 116 -14.66 -3.32 -4.67
C ASP A 116 -13.57 -3.64 -5.70
N ALA A 117 -13.73 -4.79 -6.37
CA ALA A 117 -12.70 -5.31 -7.27
C ALA A 117 -12.49 -4.42 -8.51
N GLN A 118 -13.53 -3.70 -8.95
CA GLN A 118 -13.45 -2.81 -10.10
C GLN A 118 -12.58 -1.58 -9.79
N SER A 119 -12.77 -0.93 -8.63
CA SER A 119 -11.90 0.17 -8.19
C SER A 119 -10.45 -0.29 -7.99
N ASP A 120 -10.26 -1.49 -7.45
CA ASP A 120 -8.92 -2.07 -7.32
C ASP A 120 -8.26 -2.30 -8.69
N GLN A 121 -9.04 -2.73 -9.69
CA GLN A 121 -8.54 -2.89 -11.05
C GLN A 121 -8.26 -1.53 -11.71
N ASP A 122 -9.16 -0.56 -11.57
CA ASP A 122 -9.04 0.77 -12.17
C ASP A 122 -7.83 1.51 -11.57
N LEU A 123 -7.65 1.50 -10.25
CA LEU A 123 -6.45 2.07 -9.61
C LEU A 123 -5.17 1.41 -10.12
N ARG A 124 -5.14 0.07 -10.24
CA ARG A 124 -3.96 -0.62 -10.78
C ARG A 124 -3.70 -0.21 -12.22
N THR A 125 -4.75 -0.16 -13.05
CA THR A 125 -4.67 0.23 -14.46
C THR A 125 -4.08 1.63 -14.61
N VAL A 126 -4.57 2.61 -13.85
CA VAL A 126 -4.06 3.99 -13.88
C VAL A 126 -2.59 4.05 -13.49
N LEU A 127 -2.18 3.36 -12.42
CA LEU A 127 -0.81 3.41 -11.91
C LEU A 127 0.20 2.63 -12.76
N THR A 128 -0.26 1.76 -13.67
CA THR A 128 0.58 0.99 -14.59
C THR A 128 0.42 1.42 -16.06
N ALA A 129 -0.37 2.44 -16.35
CA ALA A 129 -0.73 2.82 -17.72
C ALA A 129 0.47 3.32 -18.55
N GLN A 130 1.43 3.96 -17.89
CA GLN A 130 2.57 4.58 -18.54
C GLN A 130 3.82 4.56 -17.64
N PRO A 131 5.03 4.63 -18.23
CA PRO A 131 6.26 4.74 -17.45
C PRO A 131 6.32 6.08 -16.70
N LEU A 132 7.03 6.07 -15.57
CA LEU A 132 7.38 7.28 -14.83
C LEU A 132 8.36 8.14 -15.63
N SER A 133 8.31 9.45 -15.42
CA SER A 133 9.20 10.40 -16.11
C SER A 133 10.70 10.19 -15.82
N GLU A 134 11.04 9.58 -14.68
CA GLU A 134 12.42 9.29 -14.29
C GLU A 134 12.56 7.87 -13.74
N PRO A 135 13.68 7.17 -14.03
CA PRO A 135 13.99 5.89 -13.43
C PRO A 135 14.31 6.05 -11.93
N PRO A 136 14.13 4.99 -11.11
CA PRO A 136 14.47 5.05 -9.70
C PRO A 136 15.99 5.20 -9.52
N PRO A 137 16.46 5.86 -8.44
CA PRO A 137 17.88 5.83 -8.07
C PRO A 137 18.39 4.40 -7.97
N SER A 138 19.59 4.14 -8.49
CA SER A 138 20.14 2.78 -8.60
C SER A 138 20.36 2.09 -7.25
N ASP A 139 20.51 2.86 -6.18
CA ASP A 139 20.66 2.39 -4.80
C ASP A 139 19.32 2.29 -4.04
N MET A 140 18.20 2.71 -4.65
CA MET A 140 16.91 2.79 -3.99
C MET A 140 16.32 1.41 -3.68
N ARG A 141 15.90 1.21 -2.43
CA ARG A 141 15.21 -0.02 -2.03
C ARG A 141 13.75 -0.05 -2.47
N GLN A 142 13.34 -1.22 -2.94
CA GLN A 142 11.96 -1.50 -3.35
C GLN A 142 11.28 -2.50 -2.40
N PRO A 143 9.93 -2.45 -2.26
CA PRO A 143 9.04 -1.47 -2.88
C PRO A 143 9.15 -0.08 -2.25
N MET A 144 8.90 0.95 -3.07
CA MET A 144 8.62 2.27 -2.56
C MET A 144 7.20 2.31 -2.00
N VAL A 145 7.02 2.91 -0.82
CA VAL A 145 5.70 3.05 -0.18
C VAL A 145 5.25 4.51 -0.29
N LEU A 146 4.12 4.72 -0.95
CA LEU A 146 3.54 6.03 -1.20
C LEU A 146 2.15 6.14 -0.56
N ARG A 147 1.78 7.37 -0.20
CA ARG A 147 0.43 7.69 0.24
C ARG A 147 -0.25 8.53 -0.83
N LEU A 148 -1.27 7.97 -1.46
CA LEU A 148 -2.05 8.64 -2.50
C LEU A 148 -3.38 9.10 -1.92
N LYS A 149 -3.82 10.28 -2.33
CA LYS A 149 -5.21 10.71 -2.16
C LYS A 149 -5.99 10.34 -3.41
N LEU A 150 -7.23 9.91 -3.21
CA LEU A 150 -8.20 9.69 -4.27
C LEU A 150 -9.19 10.84 -4.19
N ASP A 151 -8.74 12.02 -4.60
CA ASP A 151 -9.56 13.22 -4.62
C ASP A 151 -10.36 13.22 -5.94
N PHE A 152 -11.67 13.36 -5.85
CA PHE A 152 -12.54 13.53 -7.02
C PHE A 152 -12.73 15.03 -7.28
N ALA A 153 -12.61 15.46 -8.54
CA ALA A 153 -12.91 16.84 -8.91
C ALA A 153 -14.36 17.16 -8.49
N THR A 154 -14.52 18.25 -7.73
CA THR A 154 -15.83 18.78 -7.32
C THR A 154 -16.34 19.75 -8.37
#